data_AF-A0A371I7I9-F1
#
_entry.id   AF-A0A371I7I9-F1
#
_cell.length_a   1.000
_cell.length_b   1.000
_cell.length_c   1.000
_cell.angle_alpha   90.00
_cell.angle_beta   90.00
_cell.angle_gamma   90.00
#
_symmetry.space_group_name_H-M   'P 1'
#
loop_
_entity.id
_entity.type
_entity.pdbx_description
1 polymer ?
#
loop_
_entity_poly.entity_id
_entity_poly.type
_entity_poly.pdbx_seq_one_letter_code
_entity_poly.pdbx_strand_id
1 'polypeptide(L)'
;MSDKEVNGLPEDQAWQELNLPDLLSSEAVREVHATIEKEWDFLQRSACQTAAGRALWKHAIHDPLADLLAGETYLRNLHEKIKKDRLNNAREISGVILAVRTLWFDSRLQDALNSPNGREAQVVLLGAGMDTRAYRLSCLKNSDVFEVDFQEVLDVKTTILEAAKDSAYDSQHIMSKAKSLTRVAADIRESDWMEKLEIAGYLPQKSTVWILEGILYYLTQSNAMQVLRILANKCALTHTVLLADFMNKPSTTLSNSAFQFYSDWPDHLLPSIGFADVKLSQIGDPDAHFGLLNDPLNLFNKLRSLPRSLQTNPDDGTPCCRLYLVEASGSPDQQNASHNGLITQS
;
A
#
# COMPACT_ATOMS: atom_id res chain seq x y z
N MET A 1 49.42 -14.38 -16.33
CA MET A 1 49.82 -14.34 -14.90
C MET A 1 49.53 -12.91 -14.47
N SER A 2 48.30 -12.60 -14.03
CA SER A 2 47.76 -12.82 -12.67
C SER A 2 48.61 -12.04 -11.64
N ASP A 3 48.08 -11.26 -10.70
CA ASP A 3 46.81 -11.33 -9.99
C ASP A 3 46.45 -9.99 -9.31
N LYS A 4 45.14 -9.71 -9.33
CA LYS A 4 44.28 -9.26 -8.21
C LYS A 4 44.70 -8.06 -7.36
N GLU A 5 44.10 -6.91 -7.66
CA GLU A 5 43.64 -5.99 -6.61
C GLU A 5 42.27 -6.50 -6.11
N VAL A 6 42.28 -7.00 -4.88
CA VAL A 6 41.09 -7.39 -4.13
C VAL A 6 40.46 -6.11 -3.61
N ASN A 7 39.40 -5.65 -4.28
CA ASN A 7 38.43 -4.74 -3.67
C ASN A 7 37.78 -5.48 -2.50
N GLY A 8 38.25 -5.17 -1.28
CA GLY A 8 37.60 -5.58 -0.05
C GLY A 8 36.20 -4.96 0.00
N LEU A 9 35.19 -5.76 -0.35
CA LEU A 9 33.85 -5.59 0.21
C LEU A 9 34.00 -5.57 1.74
N PRO A 10 33.29 -4.70 2.48
CA PRO A 10 33.36 -4.72 3.93
C PRO A 10 33.05 -6.13 4.43
N GLU A 11 33.99 -6.69 5.19
CA GLU A 11 33.84 -7.95 5.92
C GLU A 11 32.53 -7.93 6.71
N ASP A 12 31.77 -9.03 6.58
CA ASP A 12 30.72 -9.51 7.48
C ASP A 12 29.98 -8.43 8.29
N GLN A 13 28.86 -7.93 7.76
CA GLN A 13 27.72 -7.68 8.64
C GLN A 13 27.30 -9.02 9.23
N ALA A 14 27.89 -9.36 10.37
CA ALA A 14 27.47 -10.44 11.24
C ALA A 14 25.94 -10.49 11.24
N TRP A 15 25.40 -11.66 10.89
CA TRP A 15 23.98 -11.97 10.82
C TRP A 15 23.24 -11.27 11.95
N GLN A 16 22.51 -10.20 11.66
CA GLN A 16 21.67 -9.59 12.68
C GLN A 16 20.58 -10.62 12.97
N GLU A 17 20.70 -11.27 14.13
CA GLU A 17 19.60 -12.07 14.66
C GLU A 17 18.34 -11.22 14.64
N LEU A 18 17.23 -11.84 14.25
CA LEU A 18 15.94 -11.18 14.25
C LEU A 18 15.58 -10.83 15.70
N ASN A 19 15.82 -9.57 16.06
CA ASN A 19 15.41 -9.03 17.35
C ASN A 19 13.91 -8.73 17.29
N LEU A 20 13.13 -9.54 17.99
CA LEU A 20 11.70 -9.34 18.14
C LEU A 20 11.44 -8.35 19.29
N PRO A 21 10.45 -7.45 19.16
CA PRO A 21 9.99 -6.64 20.28
C PRO A 21 9.58 -7.49 21.47
N ASP A 22 10.04 -7.16 22.68
CA ASP A 22 9.66 -7.85 23.92
C ASP A 22 8.13 -7.91 24.09
N LEU A 23 7.43 -6.86 23.62
CA LEU A 23 5.98 -6.75 23.69
C LEU A 23 5.25 -7.84 22.89
N LEU A 24 5.85 -8.42 21.85
CA LEU A 24 5.26 -9.57 21.15
C LEU A 24 5.11 -10.80 22.07
N SER A 25 5.92 -10.88 23.13
CA SER A 25 5.84 -11.95 24.13
C SER A 25 4.79 -11.69 25.21
N SER A 26 4.17 -10.50 25.24
CA SER A 26 3.08 -10.21 26.17
C SER A 26 1.87 -11.09 25.87
N GLU A 27 1.14 -11.48 26.91
CA GLU A 27 -0.03 -12.37 26.78
C GLU A 27 -1.06 -11.80 25.81
N ALA A 28 -1.44 -10.53 25.97
CA ALA A 28 -2.42 -9.86 25.12
C ALA A 28 -2.03 -9.87 23.63
N VAL A 29 -0.78 -9.51 23.30
CA VAL A 29 -0.34 -9.46 21.89
C VAL A 29 -0.19 -10.86 21.31
N ARG A 30 0.32 -11.81 22.10
CA ARG A 30 0.48 -13.20 21.69
C ARG A 30 -0.86 -13.88 21.41
N GLU A 31 -1.87 -13.65 22.26
CA GLU A 31 -3.21 -14.21 22.07
C GLU A 31 -3.88 -13.66 20.80
N VAL A 32 -3.73 -12.37 20.54
CA VAL A 32 -4.25 -11.75 19.32
C VAL A 32 -3.61 -12.37 18.07
N HIS A 33 -2.28 -12.51 18.04
CA HIS A 33 -1.59 -13.13 16.90
C HIS A 33 -1.94 -14.62 16.75
N ALA A 34 -2.15 -15.35 17.84
CA ALA A 34 -2.63 -16.73 17.79
C ALA A 34 -4.04 -16.82 17.18
N THR A 35 -4.93 -15.88 17.50
CA THR A 35 -6.26 -15.78 16.89
C THR A 35 -6.17 -15.49 15.39
N ILE A 36 -5.30 -14.56 14.96
CA ILE A 36 -5.04 -14.30 13.53
C ILE A 36 -4.61 -15.59 12.81
N GLU A 37 -3.67 -16.35 13.37
CA GLU A 37 -3.18 -17.58 12.75
C GLU A 37 -4.22 -18.69 12.67
N LYS A 38 -5.19 -18.71 13.58
CA LYS A 38 -6.22 -19.74 13.64
C LYS A 38 -7.45 -19.38 12.81
N GLU A 39 -7.88 -18.13 12.85
CA GLU A 39 -9.24 -17.74 12.42
C GLU A 39 -9.25 -16.91 11.14
N TRP A 40 -8.21 -16.11 10.87
CA TRP A 40 -8.20 -15.25 9.69
C TRP A 40 -8.01 -16.06 8.41
N ASP A 41 -8.63 -15.60 7.33
CA ASP A 41 -8.38 -16.15 6.01
C ASP A 41 -7.06 -15.63 5.41
N PHE A 42 -6.75 -16.03 4.17
CA PHE A 42 -5.54 -15.57 3.49
C PHE A 42 -5.51 -14.05 3.28
N LEU A 43 -6.65 -13.44 2.95
CA LEU A 43 -6.75 -12.02 2.67
C LEU A 43 -6.45 -11.21 3.92
N GLN A 44 -7.09 -11.52 5.04
CA GLN A 44 -6.87 -10.85 6.31
C GLN A 44 -5.43 -11.01 6.79
N ARG A 45 -4.84 -12.21 6.67
CA ARG A 45 -3.43 -12.46 7.04
C ARG A 45 -2.42 -11.69 6.18
N SER A 46 -2.79 -11.29 4.97
CA SER A 46 -1.92 -10.48 4.11
C SER A 46 -1.59 -9.12 4.76
N ALA A 47 -2.45 -8.60 5.64
CA ALA A 47 -2.19 -7.38 6.39
C ALA A 47 -0.95 -7.51 7.32
N CYS A 48 -0.80 -8.64 8.01
CA CYS A 48 0.38 -8.93 8.84
C CYS A 48 1.64 -9.18 7.99
N GLN A 49 1.49 -9.84 6.83
CA GLN A 49 2.60 -10.04 5.89
C GLN A 49 3.16 -8.72 5.35
N THR A 50 2.28 -7.77 5.00
CA THR A 50 2.71 -6.46 4.52
C THR A 50 3.34 -5.63 5.64
N ALA A 51 2.82 -5.71 6.87
CA ALA A 51 3.46 -5.12 8.04
C ALA A 51 4.87 -5.70 8.28
N ALA A 52 5.06 -7.02 8.15
CA ALA A 52 6.39 -7.63 8.27
C ALA A 52 7.37 -7.07 7.23
N GLY A 53 6.90 -6.83 6.00
CA GLY A 53 7.66 -6.14 4.96
C GLY A 53 8.15 -4.78 5.41
N ARG A 54 7.27 -3.96 5.99
CA ARG A 54 7.64 -2.63 6.48
C ARG A 54 8.62 -2.70 7.66
N ALA A 55 8.41 -3.62 8.59
CA ALA A 55 9.27 -3.83 9.75
C ALA A 55 10.69 -4.25 9.36
N LEU A 56 10.84 -5.18 8.41
CA LEU A 56 12.15 -5.70 8.01
C LEU A 56 12.89 -4.80 7.02
N TRP A 57 12.16 -3.90 6.34
CA TRP A 57 12.73 -2.83 5.52
C TRP A 57 12.90 -1.51 6.29
N LYS A 58 13.09 -1.57 7.63
CA LYS A 58 13.22 -0.39 8.51
C LYS A 58 14.33 0.61 8.19
N HIS A 59 15.33 0.20 7.40
CA HIS A 59 16.38 1.10 6.91
C HIS A 59 15.87 2.07 5.83
N ALA A 60 14.74 1.74 5.19
CA ALA A 60 14.09 2.55 4.17
C ALA A 60 12.74 3.10 4.66
N ILE A 61 11.95 2.29 5.38
CA ILE A 61 10.65 2.67 5.91
C ILE A 61 10.74 2.92 7.41
N HIS A 62 10.34 4.10 7.87
CA HIS A 62 10.18 4.34 9.31
C HIS A 62 8.73 4.07 9.74
N ASP A 63 8.47 2.83 10.16
CA ASP A 63 7.18 2.39 10.72
C ASP A 63 7.41 1.70 12.07
N PRO A 64 7.34 2.43 13.20
CA PRO A 64 7.70 1.91 14.53
C PRO A 64 6.70 0.89 15.09
N LEU A 65 5.56 0.69 14.43
CA LEU A 65 4.49 -0.21 14.87
C LEU A 65 4.40 -1.46 13.97
N ALA A 66 5.15 -1.49 12.87
CA ALA A 66 5.07 -2.54 11.87
C ALA A 66 5.43 -3.92 12.42
N ASP A 67 6.43 -4.02 13.28
CA ASP A 67 6.89 -5.29 13.87
C ASP A 67 5.83 -5.90 14.78
N LEU A 68 5.25 -5.09 15.65
CA LEU A 68 4.20 -5.50 16.57
C LEU A 68 2.94 -5.94 15.82
N LEU A 69 2.53 -5.19 14.80
CA LEU A 69 1.36 -5.52 13.97
C LEU A 69 1.63 -6.71 13.02
N ALA A 70 2.88 -6.94 12.64
CA ALA A 70 3.27 -8.09 11.85
C ALA A 70 3.17 -9.39 12.62
N GLY A 71 3.58 -9.40 13.89
CA GLY A 71 3.66 -10.63 14.68
C GLY A 71 4.87 -11.49 14.36
N GLU A 72 5.25 -12.34 15.32
CA GLU A 72 6.47 -13.15 15.27
C GLU A 72 6.52 -14.06 14.02
N THR A 73 5.44 -14.78 13.72
CA THR A 73 5.39 -15.74 12.61
C THR A 73 5.71 -15.08 11.27
N TYR A 74 5.10 -13.93 10.97
CA TYR A 74 5.30 -13.25 9.69
C TYR A 74 6.68 -12.57 9.63
N LEU A 75 7.17 -12.02 10.74
CA LEU A 75 8.53 -11.49 10.83
C LEU A 75 9.57 -12.59 10.58
N ARG A 76 9.47 -13.73 11.25
CA ARG A 76 10.40 -14.86 11.06
C ARG A 76 10.37 -15.38 9.64
N ASN A 77 9.18 -15.60 9.08
CA ASN A 77 9.03 -16.11 7.72
C ASN A 77 9.67 -15.20 6.68
N LEU A 78 9.43 -13.89 6.76
CA LEU A 78 10.02 -12.94 5.81
C LEU A 78 11.52 -12.74 6.07
N HIS A 79 11.96 -12.74 7.33
CA HIS A 79 13.38 -12.65 7.68
C HIS A 79 14.18 -13.81 7.09
N GLU A 80 13.71 -15.05 7.24
CA GLU A 80 14.38 -16.22 6.66
C GLU A 80 14.40 -16.17 5.13
N LYS A 81 13.34 -15.63 4.50
CA LYS A 81 13.32 -15.41 3.05
C LYS A 81 14.36 -14.39 2.62
N ILE A 82 14.44 -13.24 3.30
CA ILE A 82 15.45 -12.19 3.05
C ILE A 82 16.86 -12.77 3.23
N LYS A 83 17.08 -13.56 4.29
CA LYS A 83 18.34 -14.23 4.56
C LYS A 83 18.73 -15.17 3.42
N LYS A 84 17.80 -15.99 2.94
CA LYS A 84 17.99 -16.88 1.81
C LYS A 84 18.29 -16.13 0.51
N ASP A 85 17.60 -15.03 0.25
CA ASP A 85 17.82 -14.20 -0.94
C ASP A 85 19.24 -13.62 -0.93
N ARG A 86 19.70 -13.11 0.22
CA ARG A 86 21.07 -12.60 0.39
C ARG A 86 22.12 -13.69 0.23
N LEU A 87 21.95 -14.84 0.89
CA LEU A 87 22.86 -15.99 0.79
C LEU A 87 23.03 -16.48 -0.65
N ASN A 88 21.97 -16.41 -1.46
CA ASN A 88 21.99 -16.84 -2.85
C ASN A 88 22.37 -15.72 -3.83
N ASN A 89 22.77 -14.54 -3.35
CA ASN A 89 23.03 -13.35 -4.17
C ASN A 89 21.87 -13.06 -5.14
N ALA A 90 20.64 -13.14 -4.63
CA ALA A 90 19.46 -12.81 -5.41
C ALA A 90 19.55 -11.37 -5.91
N ARG A 91 19.14 -11.16 -7.17
CA ARG A 91 19.11 -9.83 -7.82
C ARG A 91 18.03 -8.91 -7.22
N GLU A 92 17.17 -9.47 -6.39
CA GLU A 92 16.11 -8.78 -5.67
C GLU A 92 15.97 -9.44 -4.30
N ILE A 93 15.84 -8.62 -3.26
CA ILE A 93 15.62 -9.10 -1.89
C ILE A 93 14.13 -9.01 -1.56
N SER A 94 13.59 -10.09 -0.98
CA SER A 94 12.18 -10.14 -0.60
C SER A 94 11.73 -8.95 0.25
N GLY A 95 10.55 -8.43 -0.09
CA GLY A 95 9.95 -7.28 0.55
C GLY A 95 10.32 -5.93 -0.09
N VAL A 96 11.25 -5.86 -1.03
CA VAL A 96 11.60 -4.58 -1.69
C VAL A 96 10.40 -3.95 -2.40
N ILE A 97 9.52 -4.76 -3.00
CA ILE A 97 8.28 -4.26 -3.61
C ILE A 97 7.37 -3.58 -2.59
N LEU A 98 7.28 -4.13 -1.37
CA LEU A 98 6.51 -3.54 -0.27
C LEU A 98 7.15 -2.24 0.18
N ALA A 99 8.48 -2.19 0.25
CA ALA A 99 9.22 -0.99 0.60
C ALA A 99 8.97 0.16 -0.39
N VAL A 100 9.16 -0.11 -1.69
CA VAL A 100 8.90 0.85 -2.75
C VAL A 100 7.43 1.28 -2.75
N ARG A 101 6.49 0.34 -2.60
CA ARG A 101 5.05 0.65 -2.56
C ARG A 101 4.72 1.58 -1.40
N THR A 102 5.12 1.25 -0.18
CA THR A 102 4.87 2.09 1.00
C THR A 102 5.43 3.51 0.80
N LEU A 103 6.69 3.62 0.35
CA LEU A 103 7.34 4.91 0.12
C LEU A 103 6.65 5.74 -0.97
N TRP A 104 6.18 5.09 -2.03
CA TRP A 104 5.42 5.75 -3.10
C TRP A 104 4.11 6.32 -2.58
N PHE A 105 3.31 5.53 -1.87
CA PHE A 105 2.05 5.99 -1.29
C PHE A 105 2.27 7.11 -0.26
N ASP A 106 3.31 7.01 0.57
CA ASP A 106 3.65 8.05 1.55
C ASP A 106 4.02 9.37 0.86
N SER A 107 4.89 9.30 -0.16
CA SER A 107 5.29 10.46 -0.95
C SER A 107 4.09 11.10 -1.64
N ARG A 108 3.24 10.31 -2.30
CA ARG A 108 2.08 10.80 -3.04
C ARG A 108 0.99 11.36 -2.13
N LEU A 109 0.75 10.74 -0.98
CA LEU A 109 -0.12 11.29 0.04
C LEU A 109 0.39 12.65 0.52
N GLN A 110 1.70 12.76 0.80
CA GLN A 110 2.29 14.03 1.20
C GLN A 110 2.19 15.10 0.11
N ASP A 111 2.48 14.74 -1.15
CA ASP A 111 2.35 15.64 -2.31
C ASP A 111 0.90 16.14 -2.45
N ALA A 112 -0.07 15.22 -2.37
CA ALA A 112 -1.50 15.54 -2.45
C ALA A 112 -1.94 16.51 -1.35
N LEU A 113 -1.53 16.26 -0.09
CA LEU A 113 -1.88 17.12 1.06
C LEU A 113 -1.16 18.48 1.06
N ASN A 114 0.02 18.56 0.43
CA ASN A 114 0.76 19.82 0.28
C ASN A 114 0.22 20.69 -0.86
N SER A 115 -0.60 20.13 -1.76
CA SER A 115 -1.23 20.87 -2.86
C SER A 115 -2.21 21.94 -2.33
N PRO A 116 -2.53 22.98 -3.12
CA PRO A 116 -3.50 24.01 -2.72
C PRO A 116 -4.86 23.47 -2.28
N ASN A 117 -5.32 22.39 -2.93
CA ASN A 117 -6.62 21.78 -2.67
C ASN A 117 -6.56 20.73 -1.53
N GLY A 118 -5.37 20.28 -1.13
CA GLY A 118 -5.19 19.16 -0.21
C GLY A 118 -4.97 19.51 1.27
N ARG A 119 -4.72 20.78 1.61
CA ARG A 119 -4.29 21.19 2.97
C ARG A 119 -5.23 20.81 4.11
N GLU A 120 -6.52 20.72 3.82
CA GLU A 120 -7.57 20.31 4.77
C GLU A 120 -8.35 19.08 4.25
N ALA A 121 -7.74 18.33 3.32
CA ALA A 121 -8.38 17.16 2.76
C ALA A 121 -8.54 16.07 3.82
N GLN A 122 -9.67 15.37 3.72
CA GLN A 122 -9.89 14.12 4.44
C GLN A 122 -9.05 13.03 3.78
N VAL A 123 -8.62 12.04 4.55
CA VAL A 123 -7.87 10.89 4.03
C VAL A 123 -8.63 9.62 4.39
N VAL A 124 -8.92 8.79 3.40
CA VAL A 124 -9.65 7.54 3.60
C VAL A 124 -8.77 6.37 3.16
N LEU A 125 -8.44 5.50 4.10
CA LEU A 125 -7.71 4.26 3.89
C LEU A 125 -8.73 3.12 3.72
N LEU A 126 -8.97 2.66 2.49
CA LEU A 126 -9.88 1.55 2.22
C LEU A 126 -9.11 0.22 2.28
N GLY A 127 -9.53 -0.68 3.18
CA GLY A 127 -8.72 -1.84 3.52
C GLY A 127 -7.52 -1.45 4.37
N ALA A 128 -7.76 -0.66 5.42
CA ALA A 128 -6.70 -0.06 6.21
C ALA A 128 -5.73 -1.08 6.82
N GLY A 129 -6.16 -2.32 7.10
CA GLY A 129 -5.34 -3.40 7.60
C GLY A 129 -4.42 -2.96 8.74
N MET A 130 -3.14 -3.33 8.61
CA MET A 130 -2.08 -2.92 9.54
C MET A 130 -1.40 -1.61 9.14
N ASP A 131 -2.03 -0.73 8.35
CA ASP A 131 -1.46 0.59 7.99
C ASP A 131 -1.29 1.47 9.24
N THR A 132 -0.17 2.16 9.36
CA THR A 132 0.17 3.02 10.51
C THR A 132 0.43 4.46 10.10
N ARG A 133 0.09 4.88 8.87
CA ARG A 133 0.29 6.25 8.36
C ARG A 133 -0.20 7.31 9.33
N ALA A 134 -1.39 7.14 9.91
CA ALA A 134 -1.95 8.05 10.90
C ALA A 134 -1.07 8.23 12.15
N TYR A 135 -0.21 7.26 12.48
CA TYR A 135 0.71 7.27 13.63
C TYR A 135 2.13 7.75 13.29
N ARG A 136 2.53 7.72 12.01
CA ARG A 136 3.92 8.02 11.59
C ARG A 136 4.09 9.20 10.63
N LEU A 137 3.05 9.62 9.90
CA LEU A 137 3.16 10.69 8.92
C LEU A 137 2.68 12.04 9.47
N SER A 138 3.63 12.98 9.64
CA SER A 138 3.33 14.33 10.13
C SER A 138 2.55 15.21 9.15
N CYS A 139 2.48 14.85 7.86
CA CYS A 139 1.68 15.57 6.87
C CYS A 139 0.18 15.48 7.17
N LEU A 140 -0.26 14.51 7.96
CA LEU A 140 -1.67 14.29 8.32
C LEU A 140 -2.19 15.21 9.43
N LYS A 141 -1.35 16.07 10.01
CA LYS A 141 -1.70 16.92 11.18
C LYS A 141 -2.95 17.79 11.03
N ASN A 142 -3.36 18.08 9.80
CA ASN A 142 -4.55 18.87 9.48
C ASN A 142 -5.68 18.06 8.85
N SER A 143 -5.47 16.74 8.65
CA SER A 143 -6.39 15.85 7.95
C SER A 143 -7.16 14.98 8.93
N ASP A 144 -8.47 14.89 8.71
CA ASP A 144 -9.32 13.89 9.34
C ASP A 144 -9.12 12.56 8.59
N VAL A 145 -8.63 11.53 9.29
CA VAL A 145 -8.28 10.22 8.71
C VAL A 145 -9.34 9.18 9.06
N PHE A 146 -9.77 8.42 8.07
CA PHE A 146 -10.72 7.32 8.22
C PHE A 146 -10.04 6.00 7.82
N GLU A 147 -10.01 5.04 8.74
CA GLU A 147 -9.62 3.65 8.47
C GLU A 147 -10.89 2.84 8.23
N VAL A 148 -11.10 2.36 7.00
CA VAL A 148 -12.26 1.55 6.63
C VAL A 148 -11.80 0.11 6.41
N ASP A 149 -12.31 -0.82 7.20
CA ASP A 149 -11.99 -2.26 7.09
C ASP A 149 -13.04 -3.12 7.80
N PHE A 150 -12.86 -4.44 7.77
CA PHE A 150 -13.63 -5.39 8.57
C PHE A 150 -13.45 -5.12 10.07
N GLN A 151 -14.53 -5.30 10.83
CA GLN A 151 -14.55 -5.08 12.28
C GLN A 151 -13.43 -5.87 12.97
N GLU A 152 -13.26 -7.14 12.61
CA GLU A 152 -12.28 -8.03 13.21
C GLU A 152 -10.84 -7.56 13.00
N VAL A 153 -10.54 -6.96 11.84
CA VAL A 153 -9.22 -6.40 11.51
C VAL A 153 -8.94 -5.13 12.33
N LEU A 154 -9.95 -4.26 12.45
CA LEU A 154 -9.87 -3.02 13.22
C LEU A 154 -9.72 -3.29 14.72
N ASP A 155 -10.42 -4.30 15.26
CA ASP A 155 -10.35 -4.70 16.66
C ASP A 155 -9.00 -5.29 17.02
N VAL A 156 -8.47 -6.18 16.19
CA VAL A 156 -7.11 -6.75 16.35
C VAL A 156 -6.07 -5.64 16.37
N LYS A 157 -6.10 -4.74 15.39
CA LYS A 157 -5.17 -3.60 15.31
C LYS A 157 -5.28 -2.72 16.55
N THR A 158 -6.50 -2.39 16.97
CA THR A 158 -6.75 -1.55 18.14
C THR A 158 -6.20 -2.20 19.41
N THR A 159 -6.45 -3.50 19.61
CA THR A 159 -5.96 -4.26 20.77
C THR A 159 -4.43 -4.25 20.83
N ILE A 160 -3.76 -4.49 19.70
CA ILE A 160 -2.30 -4.45 19.61
C ILE A 160 -1.74 -3.05 19.93
N LEU A 161 -2.38 -2.00 19.39
CA LEU A 161 -1.97 -0.62 19.63
C LEU A 161 -2.22 -0.18 21.08
N GLU A 162 -3.26 -0.69 21.75
CA GLU A 162 -3.52 -0.43 23.17
C GLU A 162 -2.49 -1.11 24.06
N ALA A 163 -2.17 -2.38 23.80
CA ALA A 163 -1.08 -3.08 24.49
C ALA A 163 0.28 -2.35 24.34
N ALA A 164 0.54 -1.76 23.16
CA ALA A 164 1.71 -0.91 22.95
C ALA A 164 1.69 0.35 23.82
N LYS A 165 0.53 1.02 23.95
CA LYS A 165 0.42 2.24 24.79
C LYS A 165 0.69 1.94 26.26
N ASP A 166 0.16 0.82 26.76
CA ASP A 166 0.20 0.47 28.18
C ASP A 166 1.58 0.01 28.64
N SER A 167 2.40 -0.52 27.72
CA SER A 167 3.72 -1.10 28.01
C SER A 167 4.88 -0.10 28.04
N ALA A 168 4.60 1.21 27.93
CA ALA A 168 5.63 2.24 27.69
C ALA A 168 6.48 1.97 26.44
N TYR A 169 5.99 1.14 25.50
CA TYR A 169 6.58 0.95 24.18
C TYR A 169 6.53 2.29 23.46
N ASP A 170 7.67 2.97 23.40
CA ASP A 170 7.89 4.28 22.79
C ASP A 170 6.63 5.17 22.72
N SER A 171 6.22 5.71 23.87
CA SER A 171 4.95 6.43 24.01
C SER A 171 4.79 7.63 23.04
N GLN A 172 5.89 8.13 22.44
CA GLN A 172 5.85 9.18 21.43
C GLN A 172 5.43 8.70 20.03
N HIS A 173 5.57 7.40 19.75
CA HIS A 173 5.25 6.78 18.46
C HIS A 173 3.79 6.31 18.34
N ILE A 174 3.04 6.20 19.44
CA ILE A 174 1.66 5.69 19.44
C ILE A 174 0.60 6.81 19.50
N MET A 175 1.04 8.07 19.55
CA MET A 175 0.15 9.22 19.37
C MET A 175 -0.14 9.45 17.88
N SER A 176 -1.43 9.54 17.53
CA SER A 176 -1.84 9.93 16.18
C SER A 176 -1.17 11.25 15.77
N LYS A 177 -0.58 11.26 14.58
CA LYS A 177 -0.08 12.47 13.91
C LYS A 177 -1.17 13.14 13.07
N ALA A 178 -2.31 12.46 12.87
CA ALA A 178 -3.47 13.00 12.20
C ALA A 178 -4.28 13.96 13.10
N LYS A 179 -5.03 14.88 12.51
CA LYS A 179 -5.96 15.76 13.24
C LYS A 179 -7.02 14.94 13.99
N SER A 180 -7.57 13.93 13.32
CA SER A 180 -8.44 12.92 13.89
C SER A 180 -8.20 11.58 13.19
N LEU A 181 -8.48 10.48 13.90
CA LEU A 181 -8.41 9.13 13.37
C LEU A 181 -9.67 8.39 13.78
N THR A 182 -10.51 8.05 12.79
CA THR A 182 -11.77 7.36 13.00
C THR A 182 -11.73 6.00 12.30
N ARG A 183 -12.06 4.94 13.03
CA ARG A 183 -12.20 3.59 12.49
C ARG A 183 -13.65 3.33 12.10
N VAL A 184 -13.86 2.81 10.90
CA VAL A 184 -15.18 2.58 10.32
C VAL A 184 -15.25 1.11 9.91
N ALA A 185 -15.97 0.32 10.71
CA ALA A 185 -16.20 -1.08 10.41
C ALA A 185 -17.18 -1.20 9.23
N ALA A 186 -16.64 -1.53 8.06
CA ALA A 186 -17.42 -1.67 6.85
C ALA A 186 -16.72 -2.57 5.83
N ASP A 187 -17.51 -3.37 5.14
CA ASP A 187 -17.08 -4.11 3.96
C ASP A 187 -17.32 -3.26 2.71
N ILE A 188 -16.26 -2.89 2.00
CA ILE A 188 -16.37 -2.05 0.80
C ILE A 188 -17.08 -2.74 -0.39
N ARG A 189 -17.38 -4.04 -0.27
CA ARG A 189 -18.20 -4.80 -1.22
C ARG A 189 -19.70 -4.57 -1.02
N GLU A 190 -20.10 -4.15 0.17
CA GLU A 190 -21.50 -3.94 0.52
C GLU A 190 -21.97 -2.56 0.08
N SER A 191 -23.28 -2.36 -0.08
CA SER A 191 -23.79 -1.07 -0.56
C SER A 191 -23.76 0.06 0.48
N ASP A 192 -23.60 -0.27 1.76
CA ASP A 192 -23.77 0.65 2.89
C ASP A 192 -22.47 1.26 3.44
N TRP A 193 -21.29 0.90 2.90
CA TRP A 193 -20.01 1.36 3.46
C TRP A 193 -19.82 2.87 3.39
N MET A 194 -20.32 3.52 2.33
CA MET A 194 -20.30 4.99 2.21
C MET A 194 -21.20 5.65 3.25
N GLU A 195 -22.37 5.07 3.53
CA GLU A 195 -23.28 5.58 4.56
C GLU A 195 -22.64 5.47 5.95
N LYS A 196 -22.04 4.32 6.28
CA LYS A 196 -21.28 4.12 7.52
C LYS A 196 -20.14 5.13 7.66
N LEU A 197 -19.43 5.41 6.56
CA LEU A 197 -18.36 6.39 6.52
C LEU A 197 -18.88 7.82 6.78
N GLU A 198 -20.01 8.21 6.17
CA GLU A 198 -20.67 9.50 6.41
C GLU A 198 -21.19 9.64 7.86
N ILE A 199 -21.81 8.58 8.42
CA ILE A 199 -22.23 8.53 9.83
C ILE A 199 -21.03 8.72 10.77
N ALA A 200 -19.86 8.18 10.40
CA ALA A 200 -18.62 8.33 11.16
C ALA A 200 -17.98 9.73 11.04
N GLY A 201 -18.56 10.65 10.26
CA GLY A 201 -18.13 12.05 10.15
C GLY A 201 -17.37 12.38 8.87
N TYR A 202 -17.31 11.48 7.89
CA TYR A 202 -16.85 11.83 6.54
C TYR A 202 -17.80 12.84 5.89
N LEU A 203 -17.25 13.84 5.18
CA LEU A 203 -18.04 14.90 4.56
C LEU A 203 -17.86 14.84 3.03
N PRO A 204 -18.87 14.37 2.26
CA PRO A 204 -18.74 14.13 0.82
C PRO A 204 -18.35 15.34 -0.04
N GLN A 205 -18.53 16.56 0.47
CA GLN A 205 -18.23 17.81 -0.23
C GLN A 205 -16.79 18.30 0.05
N LYS A 206 -16.08 17.71 1.00
CA LYS A 206 -14.69 18.06 1.31
C LYS A 206 -13.71 17.32 0.41
N SER A 207 -12.60 18.00 0.08
CA SER A 207 -11.53 17.39 -0.68
C SER A 207 -11.08 16.11 0.00
N THR A 208 -10.85 15.05 -0.76
CA THR A 208 -10.52 13.74 -0.19
C THR A 208 -9.40 13.04 -0.95
N VAL A 209 -8.42 12.51 -0.22
CA VAL A 209 -7.42 11.58 -0.72
C VAL A 209 -7.82 10.16 -0.33
N TRP A 210 -8.13 9.33 -1.31
CA TRP A 210 -8.49 7.92 -1.15
C TRP A 210 -7.26 7.06 -1.38
N ILE A 211 -6.96 6.14 -0.45
CA ILE A 211 -5.87 5.19 -0.56
C ILE A 211 -6.44 3.79 -0.64
N LEU A 212 -6.18 3.11 -1.75
CA LEU A 212 -6.50 1.72 -2.00
C LEU A 212 -5.19 0.96 -2.22
N GLU A 213 -4.40 0.83 -1.15
CA GLU A 213 -3.14 0.08 -1.18
C GLU A 213 -3.41 -1.40 -0.95
N GLY A 214 -3.18 -2.21 -1.97
CA GLY A 214 -3.17 -3.65 -1.87
C GLY A 214 -4.54 -4.30 -1.70
N ILE A 215 -5.62 -3.63 -2.09
CA ILE A 215 -6.99 -4.14 -1.92
C ILE A 215 -7.71 -4.48 -3.23
N LEU A 216 -7.51 -3.69 -4.30
CA LEU A 216 -8.34 -3.76 -5.50
C LEU A 216 -8.35 -5.15 -6.14
N TYR A 217 -7.18 -5.78 -6.22
CA TYR A 217 -7.01 -7.08 -6.86
C TYR A 217 -7.63 -8.25 -6.08
N TYR A 218 -8.04 -8.08 -4.82
CA TYR A 218 -8.80 -9.09 -4.07
C TYR A 218 -10.31 -9.02 -4.30
N LEU A 219 -10.80 -7.94 -4.90
CA LEU A 219 -12.21 -7.76 -5.21
C LEU A 219 -12.56 -8.46 -6.53
N THR A 220 -13.82 -8.86 -6.67
CA THR A 220 -14.35 -9.26 -7.99
C THR A 220 -14.32 -8.06 -8.93
N GLN A 221 -14.32 -8.29 -10.25
CA GLN A 221 -14.41 -7.22 -11.25
C GLN A 221 -15.56 -6.25 -10.97
N SER A 222 -16.73 -6.76 -10.58
CA SER A 222 -17.90 -5.93 -10.28
C SER A 222 -17.65 -5.02 -9.08
N ASN A 223 -17.14 -5.57 -7.98
CA ASN A 223 -16.92 -4.83 -6.74
C ASN A 223 -15.79 -3.79 -6.91
N ALA A 224 -14.68 -4.16 -7.56
CA ALA A 224 -13.59 -3.23 -7.85
C ALA A 224 -14.08 -2.05 -8.70
N MET A 225 -14.82 -2.32 -9.78
CA MET A 225 -15.35 -1.27 -10.64
C MET A 225 -16.42 -0.42 -9.96
N GLN A 226 -17.23 -1.01 -9.08
CA GLN A 226 -18.20 -0.27 -8.29
C GLN A 226 -17.51 0.72 -7.34
N VAL A 227 -16.52 0.28 -6.58
CA VAL A 227 -15.72 1.15 -5.70
C VAL A 227 -15.08 2.27 -6.51
N LEU A 228 -14.37 1.94 -7.60
CA LEU A 228 -13.71 2.94 -8.44
C LEU A 228 -14.69 3.97 -9.03
N ARG A 229 -15.89 3.56 -9.45
CA ARG A 229 -16.94 4.46 -9.95
C ARG A 229 -17.50 5.35 -8.85
N ILE A 230 -17.72 4.82 -7.64
CA ILE A 230 -18.17 5.61 -6.49
C ILE A 230 -17.16 6.75 -6.23
N LEU A 231 -15.87 6.43 -6.24
CA LEU A 231 -14.81 7.42 -6.01
C LEU A 231 -14.70 8.43 -7.17
N ALA A 232 -14.76 7.95 -8.42
CA ALA A 232 -14.73 8.83 -9.58
C ALA A 232 -15.90 9.82 -9.60
N ASN A 233 -17.10 9.40 -9.17
CA ASN A 233 -18.27 10.27 -9.05
C ASN A 233 -18.05 11.41 -8.03
N LYS A 234 -17.15 11.27 -7.05
CA LYS A 234 -16.82 12.35 -6.11
C LYS A 234 -16.05 13.49 -6.78
N CYS A 235 -15.39 13.25 -7.91
CA CYS A 235 -14.74 14.30 -8.70
C CYS A 235 -15.73 15.38 -9.19
N ALA A 236 -17.02 15.05 -9.33
CA ALA A 236 -18.07 16.01 -9.69
C ALA A 236 -18.48 16.92 -8.52
N LEU A 237 -18.14 16.57 -7.28
CA LEU A 237 -18.54 17.27 -6.06
C LEU A 237 -17.37 18.05 -5.44
N THR A 238 -16.17 17.48 -5.46
CA THR A 238 -15.03 18.02 -4.74
C THR A 238 -13.71 17.56 -5.37
N HIS A 239 -12.63 18.22 -4.99
CA HIS A 239 -11.31 17.76 -5.39
C HIS A 239 -11.03 16.38 -4.78
N THR A 240 -10.81 15.40 -5.65
CA THR A 240 -10.67 14.00 -5.27
C THR A 240 -9.35 13.50 -5.83
N VAL A 241 -8.54 12.89 -4.97
CA VAL A 241 -7.32 12.17 -5.35
C VAL A 241 -7.50 10.71 -4.99
N LEU A 242 -7.20 9.82 -5.92
CA LEU A 242 -7.13 8.38 -5.76
C LEU A 242 -5.67 7.96 -5.86
N LEU A 243 -5.16 7.35 -4.80
CA LEU A 243 -3.91 6.61 -4.80
C LEU A 243 -4.27 5.13 -4.74
N ALA A 244 -3.85 4.36 -5.73
CA ALA A 244 -4.20 2.93 -5.80
C ALA A 244 -3.08 2.13 -6.45
N ASP A 245 -3.02 0.84 -6.13
CA ASP A 245 -2.19 -0.11 -6.87
C ASP A 245 -3.03 -1.12 -7.66
N PHE A 246 -2.54 -1.47 -8.86
CA PHE A 246 -3.19 -2.40 -9.77
C PHE A 246 -2.22 -3.52 -10.13
N MET A 247 -2.72 -4.74 -10.12
CA MET A 247 -2.03 -5.88 -10.72
C MET A 247 -2.44 -6.03 -12.18
N ASN A 248 -1.51 -6.47 -13.02
CA ASN A 248 -1.82 -6.81 -14.41
C ASN A 248 -2.32 -8.27 -14.53
N LYS A 249 -2.82 -8.66 -15.71
CA LYS A 249 -3.43 -9.98 -15.92
C LYS A 249 -2.53 -11.17 -15.54
N PRO A 250 -1.24 -11.23 -15.93
CA PRO A 250 -0.32 -12.28 -15.50
C PRO A 250 -0.32 -12.56 -13.99
N SER A 251 -0.43 -11.53 -13.15
CA SER A 251 -0.43 -11.67 -11.69
C SER A 251 -1.61 -12.49 -11.14
N THR A 252 -2.73 -12.56 -11.86
CA THR A 252 -3.90 -13.37 -11.46
C THR A 252 -3.77 -14.84 -11.86
N THR A 253 -2.81 -15.16 -12.74
CA THR A 253 -2.59 -16.52 -13.24
C THR A 253 -1.53 -17.30 -12.45
N LEU A 254 -0.90 -16.66 -11.47
CA LEU A 254 0.08 -17.30 -10.59
C LEU A 254 -0.57 -18.43 -9.77
N SER A 255 0.18 -19.50 -9.53
CA SER A 255 -0.25 -20.59 -8.65
C SER A 255 -0.57 -20.03 -7.25
N ASN A 256 -1.76 -20.36 -6.74
CA ASN A 256 -2.28 -19.86 -5.45
C ASN A 256 -2.58 -18.36 -5.42
N SER A 257 -2.76 -17.71 -6.57
CA SER A 257 -3.25 -16.33 -6.59
C SER A 257 -4.68 -16.25 -6.06
N ALA A 258 -4.89 -15.39 -5.07
CA ALA A 258 -6.22 -15.01 -4.59
C ALA A 258 -6.78 -13.79 -5.34
N PHE A 259 -6.10 -13.35 -6.41
CA PHE A 259 -6.47 -12.14 -7.13
C PHE A 259 -7.61 -12.39 -8.11
N GLN A 260 -8.67 -11.57 -8.01
CA GLN A 260 -9.91 -11.67 -8.77
C GLN A 260 -10.10 -10.48 -9.73
N PHE A 261 -9.33 -9.41 -9.56
CA PHE A 261 -9.36 -8.21 -10.39
C PHE A 261 -7.95 -7.85 -10.88
N TYR A 262 -7.89 -7.33 -12.10
CA TYR A 262 -6.66 -6.81 -12.69
C TYR A 262 -6.98 -5.67 -13.66
N SER A 263 -5.96 -4.87 -13.95
CA SER A 263 -5.98 -3.94 -15.08
C SER A 263 -4.60 -3.88 -15.72
N ASP A 264 -4.52 -4.19 -17.00
CA ASP A 264 -3.29 -4.01 -17.78
C ASP A 264 -3.05 -2.51 -18.10
N TRP A 265 -4.12 -1.71 -18.08
CA TRP A 265 -4.13 -0.29 -18.48
C TRP A 265 -4.97 0.58 -17.52
N PRO A 266 -4.58 0.71 -16.23
CA PRO A 266 -5.31 1.55 -15.31
C PRO A 266 -5.29 3.05 -15.69
N ASP A 267 -4.24 3.47 -16.41
CA ASP A 267 -4.11 4.78 -17.06
C ASP A 267 -5.13 5.05 -18.17
N HIS A 268 -5.75 4.01 -18.75
CA HIS A 268 -6.88 4.15 -19.67
C HIS A 268 -8.23 3.90 -18.99
N LEU A 269 -8.24 3.02 -17.98
CA LEU A 269 -9.44 2.68 -17.22
C LEU A 269 -9.96 3.86 -16.40
N LEU A 270 -9.09 4.52 -15.64
CA LEU A 270 -9.52 5.57 -14.71
C LEU A 270 -10.09 6.81 -15.43
N PRO A 271 -9.52 7.28 -16.56
CA PRO A 271 -10.16 8.35 -17.33
C PRO A 271 -11.54 7.97 -17.87
N SER A 272 -11.73 6.70 -18.26
CA SER A 272 -13.01 6.23 -18.80
C SER A 272 -14.17 6.28 -17.80
N ILE A 273 -13.87 6.43 -16.50
CA ILE A 273 -14.87 6.50 -15.43
C ILE A 273 -14.93 7.85 -14.72
N GLY A 274 -14.15 8.85 -15.14
CA GLY A 274 -14.33 10.25 -14.70
C GLY A 274 -13.15 10.91 -13.98
N PHE A 275 -12.01 10.23 -13.82
CA PHE A 275 -10.78 10.88 -13.37
C PHE A 275 -10.14 11.68 -14.52
N ALA A 276 -9.88 12.97 -14.33
CA ALA A 276 -9.39 13.85 -15.39
C ALA A 276 -7.87 13.70 -15.61
N ASP A 277 -7.12 13.59 -14.51
CA ASP A 277 -5.67 13.47 -14.53
C ASP A 277 -5.28 12.10 -13.98
N VAL A 278 -4.45 11.35 -14.70
CA VAL A 278 -3.99 10.02 -14.27
C VAL A 278 -2.52 9.86 -14.57
N LYS A 279 -1.75 9.52 -13.54
CA LYS A 279 -0.34 9.20 -13.60
C LYS A 279 -0.12 7.75 -13.18
N LEU A 280 0.49 6.98 -14.06
CA LEU A 280 0.89 5.59 -13.79
C LEU A 280 2.40 5.51 -13.62
N SER A 281 2.82 4.84 -12.55
CA SER A 281 4.21 4.48 -12.27
C SER A 281 4.33 2.95 -12.19
N GLN A 282 5.48 2.42 -12.59
CA GLN A 282 5.90 1.05 -12.34
C GLN A 282 7.03 1.02 -11.33
N ILE A 283 7.11 -0.06 -10.56
CA ILE A 283 8.28 -0.31 -9.71
C ILE A 283 9.55 -0.23 -10.56
N GLY A 284 10.50 0.61 -10.14
CA GLY A 284 11.72 0.94 -10.90
C GLY A 284 11.67 2.26 -11.68
N ASP A 285 10.51 2.91 -11.81
CA ASP A 285 10.44 4.26 -12.36
C ASP A 285 11.11 5.31 -11.46
N PRO A 286 11.52 6.48 -12.00
CA PRO A 286 12.22 7.52 -11.23
C PRO A 286 11.49 7.99 -9.97
N ASP A 287 10.17 7.87 -9.92
CA ASP A 287 9.37 8.20 -8.75
C ASP A 287 8.88 6.96 -7.95
N ALA A 288 9.27 5.76 -8.37
CA ALA A 288 8.88 4.48 -7.78
C ALA A 288 10.07 3.50 -7.69
N HIS A 289 11.26 3.99 -7.31
CA HIS A 289 12.45 3.16 -7.07
C HIS A 289 13.13 3.40 -5.72
N PHE A 290 13.15 4.64 -5.22
CA PHE A 290 13.69 5.05 -3.91
C PHE A 290 15.13 4.61 -3.61
N GLY A 291 15.93 4.37 -4.64
CA GLY A 291 17.30 3.84 -4.51
C GLY A 291 17.37 2.39 -4.01
N LEU A 292 16.25 1.66 -4.01
CA LEU A 292 16.16 0.28 -3.51
C LEU A 292 16.38 -0.79 -4.60
N LEU A 293 16.50 -0.37 -5.86
CA LEU A 293 16.52 -1.23 -7.05
C LEU A 293 17.82 -1.06 -7.85
N ASN A 294 18.96 -1.31 -7.19
CA ASN A 294 20.29 -0.96 -7.71
C ASN A 294 20.87 -1.97 -8.70
N ASP A 295 20.44 -3.23 -8.67
CA ASP A 295 20.90 -4.24 -9.64
C ASP A 295 20.18 -4.01 -10.99
N PRO A 296 20.88 -3.70 -12.09
CA PRO A 296 20.25 -3.48 -13.39
C PRO A 296 19.52 -4.72 -13.94
N LEU A 297 19.85 -5.92 -13.45
CA LEU A 297 19.25 -7.20 -13.83
C LEU A 297 18.13 -7.64 -12.89
N ASN A 298 17.72 -6.82 -11.92
CA ASN A 298 16.57 -7.14 -11.08
C ASN A 298 15.28 -7.29 -11.91
N LEU A 299 14.31 -8.03 -11.35
CA LEU A 299 13.06 -8.37 -12.03
C LEU A 299 12.32 -7.12 -12.54
N PHE A 300 12.24 -6.06 -11.75
CA PHE A 300 11.51 -4.85 -12.12
C PHE A 300 12.16 -4.11 -13.27
N ASN A 301 13.49 -3.98 -13.31
CA ASN A 301 14.20 -3.38 -14.43
C ASN A 301 13.99 -4.16 -15.72
N LYS A 302 14.06 -5.50 -15.66
CA LYS A 302 13.73 -6.36 -16.80
C LYS A 302 12.30 -6.15 -17.25
N LEU A 303 11.33 -6.22 -16.34
CA LEU A 303 9.93 -6.01 -16.63
C LEU A 303 9.70 -4.64 -17.28
N ARG A 304 10.31 -3.57 -16.76
CA ARG A 304 10.13 -2.20 -17.25
C ARG A 304 10.71 -1.98 -18.66
N SER A 305 11.70 -2.78 -19.04
CA SER A 305 12.25 -2.81 -20.42
C SER A 305 11.34 -3.53 -21.43
N LEU A 306 10.40 -4.35 -20.97
CA LEU A 306 9.46 -5.09 -21.80
C LEU A 306 8.17 -4.28 -22.02
N PRO A 307 7.58 -4.30 -23.23
CA PRO A 307 6.26 -3.72 -23.47
C PRO A 307 5.20 -4.27 -22.51
N ARG A 308 4.32 -3.40 -21.99
CA ARG A 308 3.22 -3.79 -21.09
C ARG A 308 2.22 -4.77 -21.71
N SER A 309 2.15 -4.83 -23.04
CA SER A 309 1.32 -5.81 -23.78
C SER A 309 1.86 -7.24 -23.68
N LEU A 310 3.13 -7.43 -23.32
CA LEU A 310 3.70 -8.77 -23.12
C LEU A 310 3.26 -9.35 -21.78
N GLN A 311 2.61 -10.51 -21.84
CA GLN A 311 2.13 -11.25 -20.66
C GLN A 311 3.12 -12.33 -20.18
N THR A 312 4.05 -12.73 -21.03
CA THR A 312 5.05 -13.77 -20.75
C THR A 312 6.43 -13.24 -21.12
N ASN A 313 7.41 -13.51 -20.25
CA ASN A 313 8.79 -13.11 -20.44
C ASN A 313 9.39 -13.93 -21.60
N PRO A 314 9.95 -13.27 -22.64
CA PRO A 314 10.54 -13.97 -23.79
C PRO A 314 11.79 -14.79 -23.43
N ASP A 315 12.50 -14.44 -22.36
CA ASP A 315 13.78 -15.07 -22.01
C ASP A 315 13.61 -16.42 -21.27
N ASP A 316 12.61 -16.51 -20.38
CA ASP A 316 12.45 -17.63 -19.45
C ASP A 316 11.02 -18.20 -19.39
N GLY A 317 10.07 -17.64 -20.15
CA GLY A 317 8.69 -18.11 -20.20
C GLY A 317 7.87 -17.82 -18.95
N THR A 318 8.40 -17.08 -17.98
CA THR A 318 7.67 -16.74 -16.75
C THR A 318 6.62 -15.65 -17.00
N PRO A 319 5.50 -15.61 -16.24
CA PRO A 319 4.51 -14.55 -16.38
C PRO A 319 5.09 -13.17 -16.04
N CYS A 320 4.86 -12.17 -16.89
CA CYS A 320 5.26 -10.78 -16.67
C CYS A 320 4.34 -10.11 -15.64
N CYS A 321 4.49 -10.44 -14.36
CA CYS A 321 3.68 -9.90 -13.27
C CYS A 321 4.10 -8.47 -12.94
N ARG A 322 3.16 -7.53 -13.02
CA ARG A 322 3.40 -6.10 -12.80
C ARG A 322 2.49 -5.58 -11.70
N LEU A 323 3.07 -4.70 -10.90
CA LEU A 323 2.37 -3.82 -9.98
C LEU A 323 2.47 -2.40 -10.54
N TYR A 324 1.31 -1.81 -10.85
CA TYR A 324 1.20 -0.42 -11.25
C TYR A 324 0.79 0.41 -10.03
N LEU A 325 1.50 1.50 -9.79
CA LEU A 325 1.16 2.50 -8.77
C LEU A 325 0.53 3.69 -9.49
N VAL A 326 -0.69 4.04 -9.12
CA VAL A 326 -1.51 4.96 -9.88
C VAL A 326 -2.01 6.07 -8.97
N GLU A 327 -1.73 7.30 -9.38
CA GLU A 327 -2.34 8.51 -8.86
C GLU A 327 -3.34 9.00 -9.90
N ALA A 328 -4.58 9.22 -9.49
CA ALA A 328 -5.61 9.79 -10.33
C ALA A 328 -6.33 10.92 -9.59
N SER A 329 -6.74 11.96 -10.28
CA SER A 329 -7.47 13.06 -9.66
C SER A 329 -8.54 13.67 -10.55
N GLY A 330 -9.47 14.37 -9.92
CA GLY A 330 -10.48 15.17 -10.59
C GLY A 330 -11.08 16.20 -9.66
N SER A 331 -11.75 17.19 -10.25
CA SER A 331 -12.46 18.25 -9.54
C SER A 331 -13.62 18.78 -10.40
N PRO A 332 -14.61 19.46 -9.80
CA PRO A 332 -15.78 19.96 -10.54
C PRO A 332 -15.39 20.88 -11.71
N ASP A 333 -14.37 21.72 -11.51
CA ASP A 333 -13.91 22.69 -12.51
C ASP A 333 -13.29 22.03 -13.74
N GLN A 334 -12.64 20.88 -13.57
CA GLN A 334 -12.01 20.13 -14.67
C GLN A 334 -13.04 19.36 -15.50
N GLN A 335 -14.09 18.82 -14.88
CA GLN A 335 -15.14 18.09 -15.63
C GLN A 335 -15.94 19.02 -16.55
N ASN A 336 -16.14 20.27 -16.14
CA ASN A 336 -16.82 21.27 -16.97
C ASN A 336 -15.98 21.69 -18.19
N ALA A 337 -14.65 21.73 -18.08
CA ALA A 337 -13.76 22.04 -19.20
C ALA A 337 -13.77 20.92 -20.26
N SER A 338 -13.80 19.65 -19.83
CA SER A 338 -13.89 18.48 -20.72
C SER A 338 -15.19 18.45 -21.53
N HIS A 339 -16.31 18.87 -20.93
CA HIS A 339 -17.59 18.96 -21.63
C HIS A 339 -17.67 20.11 -22.63
N ASN A 340 -17.06 21.26 -22.33
CA ASN A 340 -17.07 22.42 -23.25
C ASN A 340 -16.08 22.28 -24.42
N GLY A 341 -15.03 21.45 -24.29
CA GLY A 341 -14.09 21.15 -25.37
C GLY A 341 -14.67 20.32 -26.52
N LEU A 342 -15.78 19.61 -26.29
CA LEU A 342 -16.48 18.82 -27.32
C LEU A 342 -17.51 19.62 -28.13
N ILE A 343 -17.91 20.82 -27.67
CA ILE A 343 -18.96 21.64 -28.31
C ILE A 343 -18.37 22.65 -29.32
N THR A 344 -17.05 22.82 -29.36
CA THR A 344 -16.37 23.79 -30.26
C THR A 344 -15.76 23.19 -31.53
N GLN A 345 -16.02 21.91 -31.81
CA GLN A 345 -15.74 21.28 -33.10
C GLN A 345 -17.04 20.84 -33.78
N SER A 346 -17.76 21.80 -34.36
CA SER A 346 -18.83 21.56 -35.32
C SER A 346 -18.78 22.60 -36.44
#